data_AF-A0A177AHA2-F1
#
_entry.id   AF-A0A177AHA2-F1
#
_cell.length_a   1.000
_cell.length_b   1.000
_cell.length_c   1.000
_cell.angle_alpha   90.00
_cell.angle_beta   90.00
_cell.angle_gamma   90.00
#
_symmetry.space_group_name_H-M   'P 1'
#
loop_
_entity.id
_entity.type
_entity.pdbx_description
1 polymer ?
#
loop_
_entity_poly.entity_id
_entity_poly.type
_entity_poly.pdbx_seq_one_letter_code
_entity_poly.pdbx_strand_id
1 'polypeptide(L)'
;MGIYQEKPHYIWLTRTELAGVPEDALSGLETGTGELDGKLMLDLNGIQARWMLTVASSPATRQNIYLESRRMAKENIPLFHEAIQLRHQSAHLLGYPSHLAFKVDLTMAKTPSAVTNLLTNLRDLVIRHLPADLSCTSKALIPQPKTSQIARLYFGPISLLYPSV
;
A
#
# COMPACT_ATOMS: atom_id res chain seq x y z
N MET A 1 25.27 -6.04 -13.15
CA MET A 1 23.93 -6.11 -12.53
C MET A 1 23.79 -4.93 -11.60
N GLY A 2 23.06 -3.89 -11.99
CA GLY A 2 22.75 -2.79 -11.08
C GLY A 2 21.76 -3.31 -10.04
N ILE A 3 22.19 -3.38 -8.79
CA ILE A 3 21.32 -3.65 -7.65
C ILE A 3 20.32 -2.50 -7.61
N TYR A 4 19.04 -2.78 -7.84
CA TYR A 4 17.98 -1.79 -7.65
C TYR A 4 17.98 -1.40 -6.16
N GLN A 5 18.63 -0.29 -5.83
CA GLN A 5 18.50 0.28 -4.49
C GLN A 5 17.15 0.97 -4.42
N GLU A 6 16.21 0.32 -3.71
CA GLU A 6 14.94 0.93 -3.38
C GLU A 6 15.21 2.18 -2.53
N LYS A 7 14.65 3.31 -2.93
CA LYS A 7 14.82 4.56 -2.18
C LYS A 7 14.10 4.39 -0.84
N PRO A 8 14.82 4.45 0.29
CA PRO A 8 14.19 4.33 1.59
C PRO A 8 13.27 5.52 1.82
N HIS A 9 12.07 5.28 2.34
CA HIS A 9 11.07 6.32 2.59
C HIS A 9 10.51 6.16 3.99
N TYR A 10 10.92 7.07 4.87
CA TYR A 10 10.60 7.02 6.28
C TYR A 10 9.71 8.19 6.68
N ILE A 11 8.91 7.96 7.71
CA ILE A 11 8.29 9.04 8.48
C ILE A 11 8.70 8.93 9.94
N TRP A 12 8.79 10.09 10.59
CA TRP A 12 9.12 10.19 12.01
C TRP A 12 7.87 10.53 12.78
N LEU A 13 7.44 9.62 13.64
CA LEU A 13 6.24 9.77 14.45
C LEU A 13 6.58 9.72 15.94
N THR A 14 5.84 10.44 16.76
CA THR A 14 6.02 10.36 18.22
C THR A 14 5.31 9.13 18.79
N ARG A 15 5.72 8.71 19.99
CA ARG A 15 5.01 7.67 20.76
C ARG A 15 3.53 8.02 21.00
N THR A 16 3.22 9.31 21.19
CA THR A 16 1.84 9.77 21.41
C THR A 16 0.99 9.64 20.15
N GLU A 17 1.57 9.89 18.98
CA GLU A 17 0.90 9.72 17.68
C GLU A 17 0.62 8.24 17.35
N LEU A 18 1.43 7.33 17.88
CA LEU A 18 1.30 5.87 17.68
C LEU A 18 0.46 5.17 18.76
N ALA A 19 -0.43 5.89 19.44
CA ALA A 19 -1.35 5.30 20.42
C ALA A 19 -2.13 4.11 19.82
N GLY A 20 -2.21 3.00 20.57
CA GLY A 20 -2.86 1.75 20.16
C GLY A 20 -1.90 0.68 19.62
N VAL A 21 -0.69 1.05 19.21
CA VAL A 21 0.36 0.10 18.82
C VAL A 21 0.99 -0.53 20.08
N PRO A 22 1.18 -1.86 20.14
CA PRO A 22 1.83 -2.52 21.27
C PRO A 22 3.28 -2.06 21.45
N GLU A 23 3.69 -1.90 22.69
CA GLU A 23 5.03 -1.43 23.08
C GLU A 23 6.17 -2.31 22.52
N ASP A 24 5.95 -3.62 22.44
CA ASP A 24 6.91 -4.56 21.81
C ASP A 24 7.28 -4.11 20.39
N ALA A 25 6.29 -3.68 19.59
CA ALA A 25 6.52 -3.22 18.22
C ALA A 25 7.19 -1.84 18.18
N LEU A 26 6.85 -0.94 19.12
CA LEU A 26 7.46 0.38 19.22
C LEU A 26 8.94 0.30 19.62
N SER A 27 9.31 -0.66 20.49
CA SER A 27 10.69 -0.86 20.91
C SER A 27 11.61 -1.38 19.81
N GLY A 28 11.04 -2.00 18.77
CA GLY A 28 11.79 -2.50 17.61
C GLY A 28 12.07 -1.44 16.54
N LEU A 29 11.56 -0.21 16.71
CA LEU A 29 11.76 0.89 15.76
C LEU A 29 13.01 1.69 16.13
N GLU A 30 13.69 2.21 15.12
CA GLU A 30 14.82 3.09 15.32
C GLU A 30 14.36 4.44 15.89
N THR A 31 15.01 4.87 16.97
CA THR A 31 14.79 6.18 17.59
C THR A 31 15.62 7.24 16.88
N GLY A 32 15.02 8.39 16.58
CA GLY A 32 15.73 9.53 16.00
C GLY A 32 16.78 10.08 16.96
N THR A 33 17.84 10.66 16.40
CA THR A 33 18.88 11.39 17.15
C THR A 33 18.87 12.86 16.73
N GLY A 34 19.31 13.76 17.61
CA GLY A 34 19.38 15.20 17.33
C GLY A 34 18.01 15.89 17.30
N GLU A 35 17.64 16.53 16.19
CA GLU A 35 16.35 17.25 16.05
C GLU A 35 15.12 16.32 16.05
N LEU A 36 15.34 15.01 15.89
CA LEU A 36 14.31 13.97 15.86
C LEU A 36 14.26 13.16 17.16
N ASP A 37 14.91 13.65 18.22
CA ASP A 37 14.95 12.98 19.52
C ASP A 37 13.53 12.73 20.05
N GLY A 38 13.28 11.49 20.50
CA GLY A 38 11.97 11.02 20.94
C GLY A 38 10.98 10.62 19.83
N LYS A 39 11.34 10.70 18.55
CA LYS A 39 10.54 10.16 17.43
C LYS A 39 11.02 8.78 17.00
N LEU A 40 10.08 7.97 16.52
CA LEU A 40 10.30 6.63 16.00
C LEU A 40 10.26 6.65 14.48
N MET A 41 11.24 6.01 13.85
CA MET A 41 11.32 5.86 12.41
C MET A 41 10.38 4.75 11.94
N LEU A 42 9.51 5.07 10.99
CA LEU A 42 8.66 4.08 10.32
C LEU A 42 9.01 4.00 8.84
N ASP A 43 9.41 2.81 8.39
CA ASP A 43 9.54 2.51 6.97
C ASP A 43 8.17 2.32 6.32
N LEU A 44 7.86 3.21 5.36
CA LEU A 44 6.60 3.20 4.63
C LEU A 44 6.50 2.13 3.55
N ASN A 45 7.62 1.56 3.10
CA ASN A 45 7.62 0.40 2.20
C ASN A 45 7.30 -0.91 2.93
N GLY A 46 7.58 -0.95 4.23
CA GLY A 46 7.49 -2.16 5.03
C GLY A 46 6.06 -2.64 5.32
N ILE A 47 5.96 -3.92 5.66
CA ILE A 47 4.72 -4.53 6.20
C ILE A 47 4.29 -3.82 7.50
N GLN A 48 5.25 -3.26 8.25
CA GLN A 48 5.01 -2.50 9.47
C GLN A 48 4.09 -1.30 9.24
N ALA A 49 4.37 -0.44 8.26
CA ALA A 49 3.50 0.70 7.97
C ALA A 49 2.08 0.28 7.59
N ARG A 50 1.93 -0.79 6.80
CA ARG A 50 0.61 -1.33 6.44
C ARG A 50 -0.15 -1.88 7.64
N TRP A 51 0.54 -2.53 8.57
CA TRP A 51 -0.07 -3.01 9.81
C TRP A 51 -0.41 -1.86 10.77
N MET A 52 0.41 -0.81 10.83
CA MET A 52 0.09 0.37 11.67
C MET A 52 -1.19 1.07 11.23
N LEU A 53 -1.56 1.03 9.94
CA LEU A 53 -2.85 1.52 9.47
C LEU A 53 -4.05 0.77 10.07
N THR A 54 -3.89 -0.45 10.58
CA THR A 54 -5.00 -1.21 11.19
C THR A 54 -5.05 -1.08 12.70
N VAL A 55 -3.92 -0.82 13.36
CA VAL A 55 -3.79 -0.83 14.83
C VAL A 55 -3.72 0.57 15.45
N ALA A 56 -3.16 1.56 14.74
CA ALA A 56 -3.05 2.92 15.26
C ALA A 56 -4.44 3.50 15.53
N SER A 57 -4.66 4.03 16.73
CA SER A 57 -5.97 4.56 17.16
C SER A 57 -6.26 5.94 16.60
N SER A 58 -5.23 6.79 16.46
CA SER A 58 -5.34 8.16 15.94
C SER A 58 -5.68 8.18 14.44
N PRO A 59 -6.83 8.75 14.03
CA PRO A 59 -7.18 8.88 12.61
C PRO A 59 -6.20 9.76 11.83
N ALA A 60 -5.69 10.83 12.46
CA ALA A 60 -4.73 11.74 11.85
C ALA A 60 -3.40 11.03 11.53
N THR A 61 -2.92 10.18 12.44
CA THR A 61 -1.70 9.39 12.22
C THR A 61 -1.89 8.40 11.08
N ARG A 62 -3.02 7.67 11.04
CA ARG A 62 -3.34 6.75 9.93
C ARG A 62 -3.41 7.47 8.60
N GLN A 63 -4.05 8.64 8.57
CA GLN A 63 -4.14 9.46 7.36
C GLN A 63 -2.76 9.91 6.89
N ASN A 64 -1.88 10.35 7.80
CA ASN A 64 -0.53 10.77 7.46
C ASN A 64 0.29 9.60 6.86
N ILE A 65 0.32 8.45 7.54
CA ILE A 65 0.97 7.22 7.04
C ILE A 65 0.44 6.85 5.64
N TYR A 66 -0.88 6.89 5.45
CA TYR A 66 -1.50 6.55 4.18
C TYR A 66 -1.10 7.53 3.06
N LEU A 67 -1.13 8.84 3.32
CA LEU A 67 -0.82 9.82 2.29
C LEU A 67 0.66 9.78 1.89
N GLU A 68 1.57 9.67 2.85
CA GLU A 68 3.00 9.63 2.55
C GLU A 68 3.38 8.33 1.82
N SER A 69 2.82 7.17 2.20
CA SER A 69 3.01 5.92 1.44
C SER A 69 2.45 5.98 0.01
N ARG A 70 1.48 6.84 -0.29
CA ARG A 70 0.99 7.06 -1.68
C ARG A 70 1.83 8.05 -2.48
N ARG A 71 2.70 8.83 -1.83
CA ARG A 71 3.49 9.92 -2.45
C ARG A 71 4.91 9.52 -2.85
N MET A 72 5.28 8.26 -2.67
CA MET A 72 6.65 7.78 -2.78
C MET A 72 7.30 7.98 -4.15
N ALA A 73 6.53 7.79 -5.23
CA ALA A 73 7.08 7.73 -6.58
C ALA A 73 6.58 8.87 -7.48
N LYS A 74 6.74 10.13 -7.05
CA LYS A 74 6.36 11.31 -7.86
C LYS A 74 7.09 11.36 -9.20
N GLU A 75 8.32 10.85 -9.26
CA GLU A 75 9.11 10.75 -10.49
C GLU A 75 8.49 9.82 -11.54
N ASN A 76 7.60 8.90 -11.14
CA ASN A 76 6.92 8.01 -12.08
C ASN A 76 5.78 8.71 -12.83
N ILE A 77 5.32 9.89 -12.38
CA ILE A 77 4.23 10.62 -13.04
C ILE A 77 4.55 10.93 -14.51
N PRO A 78 5.67 11.60 -14.85
CA PRO A 78 6.04 11.85 -16.25
C PRO A 78 6.33 10.55 -17.02
N LEU A 79 6.93 9.54 -16.38
CA LEU A 79 7.21 8.24 -17.00
C LEU A 79 5.91 7.51 -17.39
N PHE A 80 4.86 7.58 -16.56
CA PHE A 80 3.56 7.02 -16.90
C PHE A 80 2.91 7.74 -18.07
N HIS A 81 3.05 9.06 -18.15
CA HIS A 81 2.52 9.83 -19.27
C HIS A 81 3.17 9.39 -20.59
N GLU A 82 4.50 9.34 -20.63
CA GLU A 82 5.25 8.85 -21.79
C GLU A 82 4.89 7.40 -22.12
N ALA A 83 4.86 6.51 -21.12
CA ALA A 83 4.54 5.11 -21.33
C ALA A 83 3.12 4.90 -21.88
N ILE A 84 2.13 5.70 -21.47
CA ILE A 84 0.77 5.65 -22.03
C ILE A 84 0.77 6.07 -23.50
N GLN A 85 1.47 7.15 -23.85
CA GLN A 85 1.58 7.62 -25.24
C GLN A 85 2.27 6.59 -26.13
N LEU A 86 3.41 6.05 -25.70
CA LEU A 86 4.14 5.02 -26.44
C LEU A 86 3.32 3.74 -26.61
N ARG A 87 2.61 3.30 -25.57
CA ARG A 87 1.70 2.14 -25.66
C ARG A 87 0.58 2.35 -26.66
N HIS A 88 0.04 3.56 -26.74
CA HIS A 88 -1.01 3.91 -27.70
C HIS A 88 -0.47 3.93 -29.13
N GLN A 89 0.67 4.59 -29.36
CA GLN A 89 1.34 4.61 -30.67
C GLN A 89 1.72 3.20 -31.15
N SER A 90 2.29 2.39 -30.27
CA SER A 90 2.64 1.00 -30.56
C SER A 90 1.43 0.17 -30.98
N ALA A 91 0.29 0.32 -30.31
CA ALA A 91 -0.94 -0.39 -30.69
C ALA A 91 -1.42 0.00 -32.09
N HIS A 92 -1.39 1.30 -32.43
CA HIS A 92 -1.78 1.78 -33.75
C HIS A 92 -0.87 1.28 -34.87
N LEU A 93 0.44 1.23 -34.63
CA LEU A 93 1.40 0.67 -35.61
C LEU A 93 1.12 -0.81 -35.89
N LEU A 94 0.63 -1.55 -34.90
CA LEU A 94 0.24 -2.95 -35.04
C LEU A 94 -1.19 -3.14 -35.58
N GLY A 95 -1.88 -2.06 -35.96
CA GLY A 95 -3.24 -2.10 -36.51
C GLY A 95 -4.35 -2.24 -35.47
N TYR A 96 -4.05 -2.12 -34.17
CA TYR A 96 -5.05 -2.18 -33.11
C TYR A 96 -5.59 -0.78 -32.77
N PRO A 97 -6.88 -0.65 -32.41
CA PRO A 97 -7.48 0.64 -32.08
C PRO A 97 -7.05 1.18 -30.71
N SER A 98 -6.57 0.32 -29.81
CA SER A 98 -6.08 0.71 -28.49
C SER A 98 -5.10 -0.31 -27.93
N HIS A 99 -4.29 0.10 -26.95
CA HIS A 99 -3.39 -0.82 -26.25
C HIS A 99 -4.15 -1.94 -25.53
N LEU A 100 -5.35 -1.67 -25.02
CA LEU A 100 -6.20 -2.69 -24.40
C LEU A 100 -6.63 -3.75 -25.41
N ALA A 101 -7.06 -3.34 -26.61
CA ALA A 101 -7.41 -4.27 -27.69
C ALA A 101 -6.24 -5.18 -28.05
N PHE A 102 -5.04 -4.60 -28.20
CA PHE A 102 -3.81 -5.35 -28.45
C PHE A 102 -3.51 -6.37 -27.34
N LYS A 103 -3.61 -5.97 -26.06
CA LYS A 103 -3.29 -6.86 -24.94
C LYS A 103 -4.31 -7.97 -24.73
N VAL A 104 -5.59 -7.69 -24.94
CA VAL A 104 -6.69 -8.61 -24.61
C VAL A 104 -6.88 -9.70 -25.67
N ASP A 105 -6.45 -9.46 -26.91
CA ASP A 105 -6.54 -10.42 -28.01
C ASP A 105 -5.92 -11.79 -27.66
N LEU A 106 -4.75 -11.76 -26.99
CA LEU A 106 -4.04 -12.95 -26.52
C LEU A 106 -4.62 -13.57 -25.24
N THR A 107 -5.54 -12.89 -24.56
CA THR A 107 -6.14 -13.37 -23.29
C THR A 107 -7.44 -14.14 -23.54
N MET A 108 -8.03 -14.70 -22.47
CA MET A 108 -9.34 -15.37 -22.56
C MET A 108 -10.50 -14.40 -22.82
N ALA A 109 -10.40 -13.12 -22.42
CA ALA A 109 -11.50 -12.18 -22.57
C ALA A 109 -11.73 -11.76 -24.04
N LYS A 110 -10.71 -11.88 -24.90
CA LYS A 110 -10.70 -11.60 -26.37
C LYS A 110 -11.01 -10.19 -26.81
N THR A 111 -11.96 -9.50 -26.17
CA THR A 111 -12.39 -8.16 -26.56
C THR A 111 -12.37 -7.20 -25.36
N PRO A 112 -12.06 -5.90 -25.58
CA PRO A 112 -12.19 -4.87 -24.56
C PRO A 112 -13.60 -4.76 -23.97
N SER A 113 -14.64 -5.02 -24.79
CA SER A 113 -16.04 -5.00 -24.36
C SER A 113 -16.33 -6.07 -23.31
N ALA A 114 -15.84 -7.30 -23.50
CA ALA A 114 -15.99 -8.37 -22.51
C ALA A 114 -15.36 -7.99 -21.15
N VAL A 115 -14.17 -7.37 -21.16
CA VAL A 115 -13.51 -6.87 -19.94
C VAL A 115 -14.36 -5.77 -19.27
N THR A 116 -14.84 -4.81 -20.05
CA THR A 116 -15.64 -3.69 -19.54
C THR A 116 -16.97 -4.15 -18.95
N ASN A 117 -17.64 -5.10 -19.61
CA ASN A 117 -18.89 -5.68 -19.15
C ASN A 117 -18.69 -6.45 -17.83
N LEU A 118 -17.63 -7.27 -17.74
CA LEU A 118 -17.29 -7.98 -16.51
C LEU A 118 -17.06 -6.99 -15.35
N LEU A 119 -16.21 -5.99 -15.54
CA LEU A 119 -15.87 -5.03 -14.49
C LEU A 119 -17.07 -4.17 -14.07
N THR A 120 -17.91 -3.77 -15.02
CA THR A 120 -19.15 -3.01 -14.74
C THR A 120 -20.12 -3.85 -13.92
N ASN A 121 -20.37 -5.10 -14.32
CA ASN A 121 -21.25 -6.00 -13.58
C ASN A 121 -20.76 -6.27 -12.15
N LEU A 122 -19.45 -6.47 -11.98
CA LEU A 122 -18.84 -6.66 -10.65
C LEU A 122 -18.95 -5.40 -9.80
N ARG A 123 -18.70 -4.23 -10.39
CA ARG A 123 -18.85 -2.94 -9.71
C ARG A 123 -20.28 -2.75 -9.21
N ASP A 124 -21.28 -3.01 -10.05
CA ASP A 124 -22.68 -2.82 -9.69
C ASP A 124 -23.12 -3.79 -8.59
N LEU A 125 -22.63 -5.03 -8.63
CA LEU A 125 -22.82 -6.00 -7.55
C LEU A 125 -22.23 -5.48 -6.23
N VAL A 126 -20.97 -5.04 -6.23
CA VAL A 126 -20.30 -4.53 -5.02
C VAL A 126 -21.00 -3.29 -4.48
N ILE A 127 -21.39 -2.35 -5.35
CA ILE A 127 -22.12 -1.13 -4.95
C ILE A 127 -23.47 -1.48 -4.30
N ARG A 128 -24.17 -2.49 -4.81
CA ARG A 128 -25.43 -2.96 -4.21
C ARG A 128 -25.25 -3.46 -2.79
N HIS A 129 -24.15 -4.15 -2.50
CA HIS A 129 -23.85 -4.69 -1.17
C HIS A 129 -23.15 -3.69 -0.24
N LEU A 130 -22.60 -2.60 -0.78
CA LEU A 130 -21.83 -1.61 -0.03
C LEU A 130 -22.54 -1.05 1.22
N PRO A 131 -23.85 -0.70 1.21
CA PRO A 131 -24.51 -0.20 2.43
C PRO A 131 -24.54 -1.24 3.57
N ALA A 132 -24.72 -2.52 3.23
CA ALA A 132 -24.71 -3.59 4.21
C ALA A 132 -23.30 -3.76 4.81
N ASP A 133 -22.26 -3.75 3.97
CA ASP A 133 -20.86 -3.87 4.40
C ASP A 133 -20.41 -2.68 5.27
N LEU A 134 -20.80 -1.45 4.90
CA LEU A 134 -20.55 -0.26 5.70
C LEU A 134 -21.25 -0.34 7.07
N SER A 135 -22.48 -0.86 7.12
CA SER A 135 -23.20 -1.03 8.39
C SER A 135 -22.58 -2.11 9.29
N CYS A 136 -21.99 -3.16 8.71
CA CYS A 136 -21.29 -4.20 9.44
C CYS A 136 -19.96 -3.66 9.99
N THR A 137 -19.20 -2.94 9.18
CA THR A 137 -17.91 -2.34 9.58
C THR A 137 -18.05 -1.23 10.61
N SER A 138 -19.11 -0.41 10.55
CA SER A 138 -19.36 0.61 11.57
C SER A 138 -19.75 0.02 12.92
N LYS A 139 -20.41 -1.16 12.93
CA LYS A 139 -20.81 -1.90 14.14
C LYS A 139 -19.66 -2.73 14.71
N ALA A 140 -18.82 -3.28 13.85
CA ALA A 140 -17.58 -3.95 14.21
C ALA A 140 -16.47 -2.90 14.44
N LEU A 141 -16.60 -2.10 15.50
CA LEU A 141 -15.51 -1.26 15.98
C LEU A 141 -14.36 -2.18 16.39
N ILE A 142 -13.44 -2.41 15.45
CA ILE A 142 -12.09 -3.00 15.57
C ILE A 142 -12.07 -4.18 16.57
N PRO A 143 -12.34 -5.43 16.15
CA PRO A 143 -11.86 -6.55 16.96
C PRO A 143 -10.35 -6.35 17.11
N GLN A 144 -9.91 -6.12 18.35
CA GLN A 144 -8.49 -6.12 18.69
C GLN A 144 -7.90 -7.36 18.03
N PRO A 145 -6.92 -7.24 17.11
CA PRO A 145 -6.24 -8.43 16.63
C PRO A 145 -5.77 -9.16 17.89
N LYS A 146 -5.93 -10.48 17.99
CA LYS A 146 -5.39 -11.24 19.13
C LYS A 146 -3.88 -10.95 19.16
N THR A 147 -3.46 -9.96 19.96
CA THR A 147 -2.30 -9.12 19.65
C THR A 147 -0.98 -9.82 19.86
N SER A 148 -0.99 -11.04 20.41
CA SER A 148 0.24 -11.75 20.77
C SER A 148 0.83 -12.58 19.64
N GLN A 149 0.06 -13.06 18.65
CA GLN A 149 0.56 -14.08 17.72
C GLN A 149 1.00 -13.53 16.36
N ILE A 150 0.27 -12.57 15.78
CA ILE A 150 0.59 -11.99 14.47
C ILE A 150 1.79 -11.03 14.56
N ALA A 151 1.87 -10.23 15.64
CA ALA A 151 3.02 -9.36 15.87
C ALA A 151 4.31 -10.17 16.10
N ARG A 152 4.23 -11.32 16.79
CA ARG A 152 5.36 -12.25 16.93
C ARG A 152 5.75 -12.96 15.64
N LEU A 153 4.78 -13.31 14.78
CA LEU A 153 5.06 -14.01 13.51
C LEU A 153 5.73 -13.11 12.47
N TYR A 154 5.37 -11.82 12.42
CA TYR A 154 5.83 -10.89 11.37
C TYR A 154 6.81 -9.82 11.84
N PHE A 155 6.83 -9.47 13.13
CA PHE A 155 7.68 -8.42 13.71
C PHE A 155 8.59 -8.95 14.84
N GLY A 156 8.92 -10.25 14.81
CA GLY A 156 10.04 -10.79 15.60
C GLY A 156 11.32 -9.99 15.34
N PRO A 157 12.34 -10.09 16.22
CA PRO A 157 13.48 -9.20 16.20
C PRO A 157 14.11 -9.15 14.80
N ILE A 158 14.10 -7.95 14.21
CA ILE A 158 14.55 -7.65 12.85
C ILE A 158 16.00 -8.12 12.61
N SER A 159 16.75 -8.40 13.69
CA SER A 159 18.11 -8.95 13.70
C SER A 159 18.27 -10.35 13.08
N LEU A 160 17.18 -11.09 12.80
CA LEU A 160 17.27 -12.43 12.21
C LEU A 160 17.07 -12.48 10.69
N LEU A 161 16.62 -11.41 10.03
CA LEU A 161 16.37 -11.42 8.58
C LEU A 161 17.47 -10.77 7.73
N TYR A 162 18.34 -9.96 8.34
CA TYR A 162 19.55 -9.44 7.71
C TYR A 162 20.72 -9.52 8.71
N PRO A 163 21.59 -10.54 8.62
CA PRO A 163 22.86 -10.48 9.32
C PRO A 163 23.65 -9.28 8.76
N SER A 164 24.11 -8.41 9.64
CA SER A 164 25.06 -7.35 9.33
C SER A 164 26.30 -7.96 8.65
N VAL A 165 26.44 -7.71 7.35
CA VAL A 165 27.67 -7.86 6.57
C VAL A 165 27.83 -6.63 5.70
#